data_AF-A0A7E4ZUR8-F1
#
_entry.id   AF-A0A7E4ZUR8-F1
#
_cell.length_a   1.000
_cell.length_b   1.000
_cell.length_c   1.000
_cell.angle_alpha   90.00
_cell.angle_beta   90.00
_cell.angle_gamma   90.00
#
_symmetry.space_group_name_H-M   'P 1'
#
loop_
_entity.id
_entity.type
_entity.pdbx_description
1 polymer ?
#
loop_
_entity_poly.entity_id
_entity_poly.type
_entity_poly.pdbx_seq_one_letter_code
_entity_poly.pdbx_strand_id
1 'polypeptide(L)'
;MKVNYIFLFTLLIAFTIATANSIPEPQTRGMMCTWCETFVKDLEVELNKNEGTVEQAAERACDKACKNHPTMDVICKKVIEFSLDPLIKAMENHETPKVACRQIDLC
;
A
#
# COMPACT_ATOMS: atom_id res chain seq x y z
N MET A 1 16.93 -50.22 -7.22
CA MET A 1 16.05 -49.57 -6.22
C MET A 1 16.76 -48.32 -5.72
N LYS A 2 16.40 -47.15 -6.26
CA LYS A 2 16.94 -45.85 -5.85
C LYS A 2 15.80 -45.13 -5.13
N VAL A 3 15.83 -45.16 -3.80
CA VAL A 3 14.91 -44.38 -2.98
C VAL A 3 15.19 -42.91 -3.30
N ASN A 4 14.18 -42.21 -3.82
CA ASN A 4 14.34 -40.85 -4.33
C ASN A 4 14.33 -39.88 -3.14
N TYR A 5 15.51 -39.57 -2.62
CA TYR A 5 15.75 -38.72 -1.43
C TYR A 5 15.11 -37.32 -1.50
N ILE A 6 14.64 -36.91 -2.68
CA ILE A 6 13.78 -35.74 -2.89
C ILE A 6 12.52 -35.79 -2.00
N PHE A 7 11.88 -36.96 -1.84
CA PHE A 7 10.64 -37.09 -1.08
C PHE A 7 10.85 -37.06 0.46
N LEU A 8 12.05 -37.41 0.92
CA LEU A 8 12.45 -37.28 2.32
C LEU A 8 12.88 -35.84 2.65
N PHE A 9 13.45 -35.13 1.69
CA PHE A 9 13.78 -33.71 1.83
C PHE A 9 12.52 -32.83 1.88
N THR A 10 11.47 -33.16 1.11
CA THR A 10 10.20 -32.43 1.14
C THR A 10 9.45 -32.56 2.46
N LEU A 11 9.61 -33.67 3.20
CA LEU A 11 8.96 -33.87 4.50
C LEU A 11 9.64 -33.10 5.64
N LEU A 12 10.92 -32.73 5.52
CA LEU A 12 11.60 -31.85 6.48
C LEU A 12 11.32 -30.36 6.25
N ILE A 13 11.02 -29.95 5.01
CA ILE A 13 10.71 -28.53 4.69
C ILE A 13 9.28 -28.15 5.13
N ALA A 14 8.39 -29.12 5.34
CA ALA A 14 7.04 -28.87 5.84
C ALA A 14 6.99 -28.46 7.33
N PHE A 15 8.08 -28.59 8.10
CA PHE A 15 8.13 -28.24 9.53
C PHE A 15 8.77 -26.88 9.84
N THR A 16 9.19 -26.09 8.84
CA THR A 16 9.70 -24.72 9.06
C THR A 16 8.79 -23.61 8.52
N ILE A 17 7.63 -23.95 7.97
CA ILE A 17 6.61 -22.99 7.51
C ILE A 17 5.81 -22.44 8.70
N ALA A 18 6.48 -21.90 9.72
CA ALA A 18 5.83 -21.27 10.88
C ALA A 18 6.64 -20.11 11.48
N THR A 19 7.50 -19.48 10.69
CA THR A 19 7.98 -18.13 11.00
C THR A 19 7.67 -17.27 9.80
N ALA A 20 6.70 -16.37 9.97
CA ALA A 20 6.53 -15.17 9.16
C ALA A 20 7.80 -14.30 9.32
N ASN A 21 8.91 -14.76 8.75
CA ASN A 21 10.15 -14.01 8.69
C ASN A 21 9.98 -13.02 7.56
N SER A 22 9.70 -11.80 7.98
CA SER A 22 9.98 -10.55 7.28
C SER A 22 11.26 -10.68 6.45
N ILE A 23 11.11 -10.99 5.16
CA ILE A 23 12.07 -10.55 4.15
C ILE A 23 12.09 -9.04 4.32
N PRO A 24 13.25 -8.41 4.62
CA PRO A 24 13.32 -6.97 4.64
C PRO A 24 12.86 -6.49 3.27
N GLU A 25 11.65 -5.94 3.23
CA GLU A 25 11.15 -5.25 2.07
C GLU A 25 12.22 -4.21 1.70
N PRO A 26 12.50 -3.97 0.40
CA PRO A 26 13.37 -2.86 0.04
C PRO A 26 12.96 -1.63 0.84
N GLN A 27 13.89 -0.97 1.53
CA GLN A 27 13.56 0.13 2.46
C GLN A 27 12.64 1.18 1.83
N THR A 28 12.78 1.38 0.52
CA THR A 28 11.94 2.21 -0.33
C THR A 28 10.48 1.75 -0.37
N ARG A 29 10.19 0.45 -0.46
CA ARG A 29 8.82 -0.09 -0.49
C ARG A 29 8.11 0.12 0.85
N GLY A 30 8.80 -0.09 1.98
CA GLY A 30 8.24 0.21 3.30
C GLY A 30 7.92 1.70 3.49
N MET A 31 8.76 2.59 2.96
CA MET A 31 8.51 4.03 2.96
C MET A 31 7.30 4.41 2.09
N MET A 32 7.21 3.89 0.87
CA MET A 32 6.08 4.13 -0.03
C MET A 32 4.77 3.57 0.53
N CYS A 33 4.83 2.41 1.18
CA CYS A 33 3.67 1.81 1.85
C CYS A 33 3.16 2.71 2.99
N THR A 34 4.08 3.18 3.84
CA THR A 34 3.75 4.10 4.95
C THR A 34 3.15 5.41 4.44
N TRP A 35 3.73 5.96 3.36
CA TRP A 35 3.22 7.17 2.72
C TRP A 35 1.82 6.94 2.14
N CYS A 36 1.59 5.84 1.43
CA CYS A 36 0.29 5.49 0.87
C CYS A 36 -0.76 5.31 1.97
N GLU A 37 -0.44 4.58 3.03
CA GLU A 37 -1.37 4.38 4.16
C GLU A 37 -1.74 5.72 4.82
N THR A 38 -0.81 6.68 4.86
CA THR A 38 -1.06 8.03 5.37
C THR A 38 -1.95 8.81 4.41
N PHE A 39 -1.66 8.77 3.11
CA PHE A 39 -2.46 9.40 2.07
C PHE A 39 -3.91 8.90 2.08
N VAL A 40 -4.15 7.58 2.17
CA VAL A 40 -5.51 7.01 2.21
C VAL A 40 -6.28 7.51 3.44
N LYS A 41 -5.64 7.52 4.62
CA LYS A 41 -6.26 8.05 5.85
C LYS A 41 -6.60 9.54 5.71
N ASP A 42 -5.68 10.33 5.16
CA ASP A 42 -5.91 11.76 4.96
C ASP A 42 -7.00 12.02 3.92
N LEU A 43 -7.07 11.19 2.87
CA LEU A 43 -8.11 11.26 1.84
C LEU A 43 -9.50 10.95 2.43
N GLU A 44 -9.63 9.91 3.25
CA GLU A 44 -10.88 9.62 3.97
C GLU A 44 -11.31 10.83 4.82
N VAL A 45 -10.38 11.45 5.55
CA VAL A 45 -10.66 12.64 6.36
C VAL A 45 -11.11 13.82 5.49
N GLU A 46 -10.45 14.07 4.36
CA GLU A 46 -10.79 15.17 3.45
C GLU A 46 -12.14 14.96 2.74
N LEU A 47 -12.45 13.72 2.32
CA LEU A 47 -13.73 13.40 1.72
C LEU A 47 -14.89 13.56 2.72
N ASN A 48 -14.67 13.19 3.99
CA ASN A 48 -15.68 13.35 5.05
C ASN A 48 -16.03 14.82 5.35
N LYS A 49 -15.20 15.78 4.96
CA LYS A 49 -15.53 17.21 5.08
C LYS A 49 -16.59 17.65 4.05
N ASN A 50 -16.81 16.88 2.99
CA ASN A 50 -17.70 17.22 1.87
C ASN A 50 -17.38 18.60 1.26
N GLU A 51 -16.09 18.94 1.17
CA GLU A 51 -15.59 20.21 0.64
C GLU A 51 -14.93 20.00 -0.73
N GLY A 52 -15.50 20.59 -1.78
CA GLY A 52 -14.94 20.54 -3.13
C GLY A 52 -15.13 19.19 -3.83
N THR A 53 -14.36 18.95 -4.88
CA THR A 53 -14.37 17.67 -5.61
C THR A 53 -13.47 16.63 -4.94
N VAL A 54 -13.63 15.38 -5.36
CA VAL A 54 -12.82 14.25 -4.90
C VAL A 54 -11.34 14.47 -5.23
N GLU A 55 -11.04 15.01 -6.41
CA GLU A 55 -9.69 15.35 -6.83
C GLU A 55 -9.10 16.45 -5.94
N GLN A 56 -9.89 17.47 -5.58
CA GLN A 56 -9.44 18.52 -4.67
C GLN A 56 -9.20 17.97 -3.25
N ALA A 57 -9.99 17.00 -2.79
CA ALA A 57 -9.74 16.30 -1.54
C ALA A 57 -8.44 15.48 -1.61
N ALA A 58 -8.18 14.81 -2.73
CA ALA A 58 -6.95 14.08 -2.98
C ALA A 58 -5.73 14.99 -3.02
N GLU A 59 -5.80 16.17 -3.66
CA GLU A 59 -4.73 17.17 -3.63
C GLU A 59 -4.41 17.63 -2.20
N ARG A 60 -5.43 17.90 -1.38
CA ARG A 60 -5.21 18.29 0.03
C ARG A 60 -4.62 17.15 0.88
N ALA A 61 -5.06 15.92 0.66
CA ALA A 61 -4.51 14.75 1.34
C ALA A 61 -3.05 14.49 0.93
N CYS A 62 -2.77 14.67 -0.35
CA CYS A 62 -1.45 14.59 -0.95
C CYS A 62 -0.46 15.59 -0.35
N ASP A 63 -0.86 16.86 -0.27
CA ASP A 63 -0.07 17.93 0.33
C ASP A 63 0.32 17.62 1.78
N LYS A 64 -0.62 17.09 2.56
CA LYS A 64 -0.37 16.65 3.95
C LYS A 64 0.57 15.47 4.04
N ALA A 65 0.32 14.41 3.26
CA ALA A 65 1.17 13.21 3.24
C ALA A 65 2.60 13.53 2.79
N CYS A 66 2.76 14.54 1.92
CA CYS A 66 4.05 15.02 1.43
C CYS A 66 4.67 16.14 2.29
N LYS A 67 4.00 16.59 3.36
CA LYS A 67 4.39 17.75 4.19
C LYS A 67 4.70 19.01 3.37
N ASN A 68 3.96 19.24 2.28
CA ASN A 68 4.18 20.34 1.33
C ASN A 68 5.59 20.37 0.70
N HIS A 69 6.24 19.22 0.55
CA HIS A 69 7.58 19.14 -0.06
C HIS A 69 7.49 19.15 -1.60
N PRO A 70 8.07 20.15 -2.31
CA PRO A 70 7.84 20.35 -3.75
C PRO A 70 8.21 19.17 -4.65
N THR A 71 9.22 18.39 -4.28
CA THR A 71 9.65 17.23 -5.08
C THR A 71 8.75 16.01 -4.92
N MET A 72 8.04 15.89 -3.79
CA MET A 72 7.12 14.78 -3.54
C MET A 72 5.74 15.04 -4.13
N ASP A 73 5.38 16.32 -4.32
CA ASP A 73 4.15 16.73 -4.98
C ASP A 73 4.02 16.16 -6.40
N VAL A 74 5.11 16.10 -7.17
CA VAL A 74 5.12 15.48 -8.52
C VAL A 74 4.78 13.99 -8.48
N ILE A 75 5.33 13.26 -7.50
CA ILE A 75 5.07 11.83 -7.34
C ILE A 75 3.62 11.63 -6.92
N CYS A 76 3.17 12.45 -5.99
CA CYS A 76 1.83 12.36 -5.44
C CYS A 76 0.75 12.68 -6.47
N LYS A 77 0.94 13.70 -7.31
CA LYS A 77 0.03 14.00 -8.44
C LYS A 77 -0.10 12.83 -9.41
N LYS A 78 0.98 12.10 -9.68
CA LYS A 78 0.90 10.86 -10.48
C LYS A 78 0.10 9.77 -9.76
N VAL A 79 0.24 9.63 -8.45
CA VAL A 79 -0.57 8.67 -7.68
C VAL A 79 -2.05 9.06 -7.71
N ILE A 80 -2.39 10.35 -7.60
CA ILE A 80 -3.76 10.83 -7.76
C ILE A 80 -4.28 10.44 -9.16
N GLU A 81 -3.53 10.77 -10.21
CA GLU A 81 -3.92 10.51 -11.60
C GLU A 81 -4.17 9.03 -11.90
N PHE A 82 -3.33 8.13 -11.40
CA PHE A 82 -3.37 6.70 -11.76
C PHE A 82 -4.01 5.79 -10.71
N SER A 83 -4.20 6.25 -9.47
CA SER A 83 -4.55 5.39 -8.34
C SER A 83 -5.71 5.92 -7.50
N LEU A 84 -6.23 7.13 -7.75
CA LEU A 84 -7.34 7.68 -6.98
C LEU A 84 -8.60 6.81 -7.06
N ASP A 85 -9.02 6.39 -8.24
CA ASP A 85 -10.23 5.56 -8.43
C ASP A 85 -10.14 4.21 -7.68
N PRO A 86 -9.07 3.41 -7.81
CA PRO A 86 -8.86 2.21 -6.99
C PRO A 86 -8.94 2.48 -5.49
N LEU A 87 -8.34 3.57 -5.01
CA LEU A 87 -8.34 3.92 -3.60
C LEU A 87 -9.74 4.30 -3.10
N ILE A 88 -10.52 5.04 -3.90
CA ILE A 88 -11.92 5.35 -3.59
C ILE A 88 -12.74 4.08 -3.48
N LYS A 89 -12.60 3.18 -4.46
CA LYS A 89 -13.31 1.90 -4.42
C LYS A 89 -12.94 1.06 -3.20
N ALA A 90 -11.67 1.06 -2.79
CA ALA A 90 -11.24 0.37 -1.59
C ALA A 90 -11.88 0.99 -0.32
N MET A 91 -11.99 2.32 -0.24
CA MET A 91 -12.67 3.03 0.84
C MET A 91 -14.18 2.71 0.87
N GLU A 92 -14.86 2.69 -0.28
CA GLU A 92 -16.26 2.28 -0.42
C GLU A 92 -16.50 0.84 0.01
N ASN A 93 -15.52 -0.05 -0.21
CA ASN A 93 -15.52 -1.43 0.25
C ASN A 93 -15.14 -1.59 1.73
N HIS A 94 -14.88 -0.50 2.46
CA HIS A 94 -14.41 -0.48 3.84
C HIS A 94 -13.11 -1.27 4.07
N GLU A 95 -12.24 -1.28 3.06
CA GLU A 95 -10.93 -1.91 3.17
C GLU A 95 -9.98 -1.06 4.02
N THR A 96 -9.08 -1.73 4.74
CA THR A 96 -8.05 -1.00 5.51
C THR A 96 -7.07 -0.29 4.56
N PRO A 97 -6.43 0.82 4.98
CA PRO A 97 -5.43 1.52 4.17
C PRO A 97 -4.33 0.62 3.62
N LYS A 98 -3.88 -0.36 4.41
CA LYS A 98 -2.86 -1.33 4.00
C LYS A 98 -3.31 -2.24 2.86
N VAL A 99 -4.60 -2.62 2.84
CA VAL A 99 -5.16 -3.43 1.75
C VAL A 99 -5.32 -2.58 0.50
N ALA A 100 -5.88 -1.37 0.62
CA ALA A 100 -5.99 -0.42 -0.48
C ALA A 100 -4.62 -0.15 -1.16
N CYS A 101 -3.58 0.09 -0.36
CA CYS A 101 -2.23 0.35 -0.86
C CYS A 101 -1.54 -0.85 -1.51
N ARG A 102 -1.93 -2.08 -1.17
CA ARG A 102 -1.49 -3.30 -1.89
C ARG A 102 -2.13 -3.42 -3.26
N GLN A 103 -3.35 -2.92 -3.44
CA GLN A 103 -4.03 -3.00 -4.75
C GLN A 103 -3.36 -2.15 -5.82
N ILE A 104 -2.57 -1.15 -5.41
CA ILE A 104 -1.84 -0.23 -6.29
C ILE A 104 -0.31 -0.41 -6.20
N ASP A 105 0.14 -1.57 -5.68
CA ASP A 105 1.55 -1.97 -5.57
C ASP A 105 2.47 -1.00 -4.78
N LEU A 106 1.90 -0.15 -3.92
CA LEU A 106 2.67 0.71 -3.00
C LEU A 106 2.98 0.01 -1.67
N CYS A 107 2.25 -1.06 -1.38
CA CYS A 107 2.52 -2.12 -0.41
C CYS A 107 2.45 -3.48 -1.13
#